data_AF-A0A538M445-F1
#
_entry.id   AF-A0A538M445-F1
#
_cell.length_a   1.000
_cell.length_b   1.000
_cell.length_c   1.000
_cell.angle_alpha   90.00
_cell.angle_beta   90.00
_cell.angle_gamma   90.00
#
_symmetry.space_group_name_H-M   'P 1'
#
loop_
_entity.id
_entity.type
_entity.pdbx_description
1 polymer ?
#
loop_
_entity_poly.entity_id
_entity_poly.type
_entity_poly.pdbx_seq_one_letter_code
_entity_poly.pdbx_strand_id
1 'polypeptide(L)'
;MKSVKAWFVLAAVSAVVLGLSASVGAAGTGTGSATVSSGTVGASTAACLSHVVGGLSEDWYEYYTAGCTGHDEPELDPVSSAPGSARNITWRVALPADGTFPVSSVGPTFWFGGTVKDTNPNKIGGEGFLELQFYPDSFAKKCSSNGGFSVTQQANVYTACSPVWTIAQQGGQIIEPAAFNGMLTDASGKGPFVMHALDVVDVHIWAPSPTSAYQEQVRDETSGTTSSVLVLNSPKDGPLTPEFDTNQIGNALDWGGVWDTPMAFVWEIGHSDLYGDHPGEFCVPGQTFCGSFNNDNWAGFQPIRIFDATFGDGSHQQNWAAVSDTGGKAEVLGNSFVGPTDCTRYGGPFCIYPWFSWDGAALNYGVSYPNTVDNLGKANQFAQKTKCPEDGVFAGPTYCDTIIR
;
A
#
# COMPACT_ATOMS: atom_id res chain seq x y z
N MET A 1 -24.77 68.21 30.14
CA MET A 1 -26.25 68.12 30.11
C MET A 1 -26.64 66.65 30.22
N LYS A 2 -27.57 66.33 31.15
CA LYS A 2 -28.34 65.06 31.33
C LYS A 2 -27.50 63.78 31.53
N SER A 3 -27.34 63.24 32.75
CA SER A 3 -28.28 62.63 33.71
C SER A 3 -28.61 61.13 33.45
N VAL A 4 -27.97 60.27 34.26
CA VAL A 4 -28.49 59.16 35.09
C VAL A 4 -29.18 57.94 34.41
N LYS A 5 -28.65 56.72 34.62
CA LYS A 5 -29.19 55.68 35.53
C LYS A 5 -28.29 54.42 35.60
N ALA A 6 -27.98 54.03 36.83
CA ALA A 6 -27.33 52.77 37.23
C ALA A 6 -28.39 51.72 37.62
N TRP A 7 -28.09 50.43 37.46
CA TRP A 7 -28.60 49.30 38.26
C TRP A 7 -27.51 48.20 38.39
N PHE A 8 -26.88 48.15 39.57
CA PHE A 8 -26.67 47.02 40.51
C PHE A 8 -27.32 45.64 40.14
N VAL A 9 -26.89 44.42 40.51
CA VAL A 9 -25.96 43.73 41.48
C VAL A 9 -25.97 42.23 41.03
N LEU A 10 -24.91 41.41 41.10
CA LEU A 10 -24.54 40.58 42.26
C LEU A 10 -23.19 39.86 42.03
N ALA A 11 -22.43 39.76 43.12
CA ALA A 11 -21.09 39.20 43.23
C ALA A 11 -21.09 37.85 43.98
N ALA A 12 -20.07 37.02 43.72
CA ALA A 12 -19.33 36.15 44.66
C ALA A 12 -18.20 35.52 43.82
N VAL A 13 -16.89 35.73 43.99
CA VAL A 13 -15.96 35.82 45.13
C VAL A 13 -15.87 34.54 45.95
N SER A 14 -14.68 33.92 45.83
CA SER A 14 -13.94 33.06 46.77
C SER A 14 -13.67 31.66 46.22
N ALA A 15 -12.55 31.00 46.49
CA ALA A 15 -11.23 31.37 46.99
C ALA A 15 -10.35 30.12 46.81
N VAL A 16 -9.05 30.35 46.75
CA VAL A 16 -7.95 29.38 46.66
C VAL A 16 -7.99 28.35 47.79
N VAL A 17 -7.69 27.07 47.49
CA VAL A 17 -6.94 26.17 48.38
C VAL A 17 -5.98 25.31 47.56
N LEU A 18 -4.67 25.52 47.82
CA LEU A 18 -3.58 24.58 47.57
C LEU A 18 -3.75 23.35 48.47
N GLY A 19 -3.68 22.15 47.88
CA GLY A 19 -3.59 20.90 48.62
C GLY A 19 -2.77 19.88 47.83
N LEU A 20 -1.45 19.85 48.08
CA LEU A 20 -0.66 18.65 47.84
C LEU A 20 -1.09 17.58 48.83
N SER A 21 -1.50 16.42 48.33
CA SER A 21 -1.49 15.17 49.08
C SER A 21 -1.12 14.04 48.13
N ALA A 22 0.07 13.50 48.35
CA ALA A 22 0.47 12.21 47.81
C ALA A 22 -0.38 11.11 48.44
N SER A 23 -0.92 10.22 47.62
CA SER A 23 -1.41 8.91 48.06
C SER A 23 -1.09 7.88 46.99
N VAL A 24 -0.16 7.00 47.35
CA VAL A 24 0.17 5.74 46.70
C VAL A 24 -1.06 4.83 46.79
N GLY A 25 -1.51 4.21 45.70
CA GLY A 25 -2.56 3.20 45.81
C GLY A 25 -3.25 2.77 44.52
N ALA A 26 -2.96 1.54 44.13
CA ALA A 26 -3.77 0.60 43.36
C ALA A 26 -3.93 0.83 41.84
N ALA A 27 -3.20 0.00 41.09
CA ALA A 27 -3.53 -0.39 39.73
C ALA A 27 -4.97 -0.92 39.66
N GLY A 28 -5.87 -0.09 39.14
CA GLY A 28 -7.17 -0.52 38.67
C GLY A 28 -7.02 -0.98 37.23
N THR A 29 -7.14 -2.29 37.00
CA THR A 29 -7.40 -2.87 35.68
C THR A 29 -8.76 -2.35 35.21
N GLY A 30 -8.75 -1.21 34.54
CA GLY A 30 -9.86 -0.74 33.74
C GLY A 30 -9.98 -1.65 32.53
N THR A 31 -10.83 -2.67 32.63
CA THR A 31 -11.45 -3.31 31.46
C THR A 31 -12.31 -2.26 30.77
N GLY A 32 -11.68 -1.40 29.97
CA GLY A 32 -12.38 -0.66 28.95
C GLY A 32 -12.99 -1.67 27.99
N SER A 33 -14.28 -1.55 27.72
CA SER A 33 -14.89 -2.19 26.56
C SER A 33 -14.02 -1.89 25.35
N ALA A 34 -13.31 -2.89 24.85
CA ALA A 34 -12.63 -2.78 23.57
C ALA A 34 -13.72 -2.53 22.53
N THR A 35 -13.79 -1.32 21.99
CA THR A 35 -14.47 -1.06 20.74
C THR A 35 -13.84 -2.01 19.74
N VAL A 36 -14.57 -3.03 19.29
CA VAL A 36 -14.12 -3.89 18.20
C VAL A 36 -14.11 -2.99 16.95
N SER A 37 -12.93 -2.53 16.55
CA SER A 37 -12.67 -1.74 15.35
C SER A 37 -12.63 -2.69 14.16
N SER A 38 -13.78 -2.89 13.52
CA SER A 38 -13.87 -3.59 12.24
C SER A 38 -13.59 -2.59 11.11
N GLY A 39 -12.66 -2.93 10.22
CA GLY A 39 -12.45 -2.23 8.94
C GLY A 39 -13.21 -2.95 7.84
N THR A 40 -13.85 -2.22 6.93
CA THR A 40 -14.48 -2.82 5.74
C THR A 40 -14.36 -1.86 4.59
N VAL A 41 -13.74 -2.32 3.50
CA VAL A 41 -13.71 -1.61 2.24
C VAL A 41 -14.63 -2.34 1.28
N GLY A 42 -15.74 -1.66 0.93
CA GLY A 42 -16.67 -2.15 -0.08
C GLY A 42 -16.10 -1.87 -1.46
N ALA A 43 -16.09 -2.87 -2.35
CA ALA A 43 -15.74 -2.64 -3.74
C ALA A 43 -16.90 -1.98 -4.48
N SER A 44 -16.82 -0.67 -4.59
CA SER A 44 -17.57 0.16 -5.54
C SER A 44 -16.87 1.51 -5.60
N THR A 45 -15.85 1.61 -6.44
CA THR A 45 -15.12 2.85 -6.60
C THR A 45 -15.48 3.36 -7.99
N ALA A 46 -16.04 4.57 -8.02
CA ALA A 46 -16.46 5.21 -9.26
C ALA A 46 -15.19 5.51 -10.08
N ALA A 47 -15.00 4.91 -11.26
CA ALA A 47 -13.96 5.27 -12.24
C ALA A 47 -12.63 5.77 -11.63
N CYS A 48 -12.01 4.97 -10.75
CA CYS A 48 -10.77 5.33 -10.09
C CYS A 48 -9.67 4.70 -10.90
N LEU A 49 -8.84 5.53 -11.51
CA LEU A 49 -7.75 5.10 -12.36
C LEU A 49 -6.59 6.00 -11.98
N SER A 50 -5.43 5.40 -11.69
CA SER A 50 -4.24 6.17 -11.33
C SER A 50 -3.78 7.08 -12.48
N HIS A 51 -4.06 6.74 -13.75
CA HIS A 51 -3.93 7.68 -14.87
C HIS A 51 -4.61 7.24 -16.19
N VAL A 52 -5.32 8.17 -16.87
CA VAL A 52 -5.54 8.14 -18.34
C VAL A 52 -5.65 9.57 -18.90
N VAL A 53 -4.68 10.05 -19.70
CA VAL A 53 -4.90 11.28 -20.49
C VAL A 53 -4.55 11.07 -21.96
N GLY A 54 -5.59 10.98 -22.81
CA GLY A 54 -5.50 10.97 -24.27
C GLY A 54 -6.03 9.72 -25.03
N GLY A 55 -6.85 8.85 -24.42
CA GLY A 55 -7.29 7.58 -25.03
C GLY A 55 -8.66 7.57 -25.75
N LEU A 56 -8.70 7.13 -27.02
CA LEU A 56 -9.85 6.84 -27.90
C LEU A 56 -10.75 8.01 -28.37
N SER A 57 -10.17 9.22 -28.48
CA SER A 57 -10.70 10.49 -29.05
C SER A 57 -11.15 11.57 -28.05
N GLU A 58 -11.13 11.30 -26.74
CA GLU A 58 -11.40 12.28 -25.67
C GLU A 58 -10.46 12.02 -24.47
N ASP A 59 -10.09 13.05 -23.71
CA ASP A 59 -9.24 12.94 -22.51
C ASP A 59 -10.05 12.37 -21.34
N TRP A 60 -9.63 11.24 -20.77
CA TRP A 60 -10.33 10.56 -19.68
C TRP A 60 -9.57 10.66 -18.34
N TYR A 61 -9.48 11.91 -17.85
CA TYR A 61 -9.20 12.33 -16.46
C TYR A 61 -7.72 12.44 -16.00
N GLU A 62 -7.40 13.68 -15.59
CA GLU A 62 -6.20 14.10 -14.83
C GLU A 62 -6.43 14.12 -13.29
N TYR A 63 -7.60 13.69 -12.79
CA TYR A 63 -7.97 13.88 -11.37
C TYR A 63 -8.76 12.69 -10.82
N TYR A 64 -8.42 12.27 -9.60
CA TYR A 64 -9.29 11.42 -8.78
C TYR A 64 -10.64 12.11 -8.59
N THR A 65 -11.73 11.51 -9.08
CA THR A 65 -13.07 12.02 -8.77
C THR A 65 -13.37 11.85 -7.28
N ALA A 66 -14.25 12.69 -6.72
CA ALA A 66 -14.65 12.53 -5.32
C ALA A 66 -15.29 11.14 -5.10
N GLY A 67 -14.72 10.36 -4.19
CA GLY A 67 -15.09 8.95 -3.99
C GLY A 67 -14.24 7.97 -4.82
N CYS A 68 -13.18 8.45 -5.47
CA CYS A 68 -12.19 7.59 -6.09
C CYS A 68 -11.20 7.01 -5.09
N THR A 69 -10.75 5.79 -5.38
CA THR A 69 -9.58 5.17 -4.79
C THR A 69 -8.43 5.15 -5.77
N GLY A 70 -7.39 5.94 -5.54
CA GLY A 70 -6.12 5.61 -6.14
C GLY A 70 -5.01 5.95 -5.19
N HIS A 71 -4.15 4.98 -5.13
CA HIS A 71 -3.23 4.70 -4.06
C HIS A 71 -1.91 5.26 -4.53
N ASP A 72 -1.29 6.12 -3.73
CA ASP A 72 0.09 6.44 -4.00
C ASP A 72 0.91 5.21 -3.61
N GLU A 73 1.59 4.62 -4.58
CA GLU A 73 2.15 3.27 -4.51
C GLU A 73 3.65 3.30 -4.79
N PRO A 74 4.49 3.49 -3.76
CA PRO A 74 5.94 3.33 -3.92
C PRO A 74 6.35 1.88 -4.05
N GLU A 75 7.12 1.62 -5.10
CA GLU A 75 7.46 0.29 -5.55
C GLU A 75 8.95 0.02 -5.39
N LEU A 76 9.26 -1.25 -5.12
CA LEU A 76 10.59 -1.80 -5.10
C LEU A 76 10.68 -2.99 -6.05
N ASP A 77 11.51 -2.84 -7.06
CA ASP A 77 11.60 -3.71 -8.22
C ASP A 77 12.88 -4.56 -8.18
N PRO A 78 12.78 -5.90 -8.01
CA PRO A 78 13.91 -6.80 -8.19
C PRO A 78 14.20 -7.02 -9.67
N VAL A 79 15.13 -6.24 -10.24
CA VAL A 79 15.41 -6.28 -11.69
C VAL A 79 16.17 -7.56 -12.08
N SER A 80 15.67 -8.28 -13.08
CA SER A 80 16.31 -9.46 -13.65
C SER A 80 16.00 -9.71 -15.12
N SER A 81 17.04 -10.06 -15.86
CA SER A 81 16.95 -10.49 -17.26
C SER A 81 16.86 -12.01 -17.43
N ALA A 82 16.80 -12.78 -16.33
CA ALA A 82 16.79 -14.24 -16.40
C ALA A 82 15.45 -14.73 -16.99
N PRO A 83 15.45 -15.67 -17.95
CA PRO A 83 14.22 -16.21 -18.50
C PRO A 83 13.31 -16.79 -17.40
N GLY A 84 12.05 -16.41 -17.41
CA GLY A 84 11.08 -16.81 -16.39
C GLY A 84 11.15 -16.06 -15.06
N SER A 85 11.99 -15.03 -14.91
CA SER A 85 12.09 -14.23 -13.68
C SER A 85 10.80 -13.49 -13.32
N ALA A 86 9.96 -13.12 -14.29
CA ALA A 86 8.63 -12.56 -13.99
C ALA A 86 7.61 -13.65 -13.60
N ARG A 87 7.86 -14.92 -13.99
CA ARG A 87 6.90 -16.01 -13.78
C ARG A 87 7.07 -16.76 -12.47
N ASN A 88 8.21 -16.62 -11.79
CA ASN A 88 8.53 -17.40 -10.60
C ASN A 88 9.53 -16.62 -9.75
N ILE A 89 9.02 -16.04 -8.68
CA ILE A 89 9.76 -15.17 -7.78
C ILE A 89 9.35 -15.45 -6.34
N THR A 90 10.35 -15.51 -5.46
CA THR A 90 10.16 -15.60 -4.02
C THR A 90 10.84 -14.41 -3.35
N TRP A 91 10.08 -13.61 -2.63
CA TRP A 91 10.63 -12.58 -1.74
C TRP A 91 10.79 -13.16 -0.35
N ARG A 92 11.93 -12.85 0.28
CA ARG A 92 12.14 -13.16 1.70
C ARG A 92 12.12 -11.87 2.50
N VAL A 93 11.16 -11.75 3.42
CA VAL A 93 10.93 -10.52 4.19
C VAL A 93 10.71 -10.80 5.67
N ALA A 94 11.13 -9.89 6.55
CA ALA A 94 10.62 -9.84 7.91
C ALA A 94 9.49 -8.82 7.99
N LEU A 95 8.34 -9.24 8.50
CA LEU A 95 7.17 -8.38 8.64
C LEU A 95 7.43 -7.25 9.65
N PRO A 96 6.92 -6.03 9.38
CA PRO A 96 7.06 -4.91 10.30
C PRO A 96 6.41 -5.20 11.66
N ALA A 97 6.76 -4.40 12.67
CA ALA A 97 6.23 -4.58 14.02
C ALA A 97 5.87 -3.26 14.66
N ASP A 98 4.76 -3.22 15.37
CA ASP A 98 4.32 -2.04 16.09
C ASP A 98 5.40 -1.53 17.06
N GLY A 99 5.31 -0.24 17.37
CA GLY A 99 6.06 0.36 18.46
C GLY A 99 5.22 1.42 19.18
N THR A 100 5.67 2.66 19.14
CA THR A 100 4.89 3.80 19.63
C THR A 100 3.70 4.12 18.74
N PHE A 101 3.75 3.72 17.47
CA PHE A 101 2.64 3.75 16.53
C PHE A 101 2.41 2.34 15.96
N PRO A 102 1.16 1.98 15.61
CA PRO A 102 0.89 0.74 14.90
C PRO A 102 1.32 0.86 13.43
N VAL A 103 1.66 -0.26 12.81
CA VAL A 103 2.02 -0.29 11.38
C VAL A 103 0.86 0.16 10.51
N SER A 104 -0.39 -0.17 10.88
CA SER A 104 -1.60 0.27 10.18
C SER A 104 -1.77 1.79 10.11
N SER A 105 -1.03 2.56 10.91
CA SER A 105 -1.15 4.03 10.91
C SER A 105 -0.54 4.72 9.69
N VAL A 106 0.24 4.02 8.87
CA VAL A 106 0.91 4.58 7.68
C VAL A 106 0.39 4.03 6.35
N GLY A 107 -0.71 3.29 6.38
CA GLY A 107 -1.30 2.71 5.18
C GLY A 107 -2.15 1.49 5.52
N PRO A 108 -3.16 1.19 4.70
CA PRO A 108 -4.08 0.09 4.95
C PRO A 108 -3.46 -1.25 4.57
N THR A 109 -2.52 -1.26 3.62
CA THR A 109 -1.89 -2.47 3.08
C THR A 109 -0.45 -2.22 2.59
N PHE A 110 0.27 -3.31 2.38
CA PHE A 110 1.37 -3.39 1.41
C PHE A 110 1.22 -4.72 0.67
N TRP A 111 1.83 -4.87 -0.50
CA TRP A 111 1.59 -6.03 -1.32
C TRP A 111 2.80 -6.46 -2.15
N PHE A 112 2.73 -7.70 -2.65
CA PHE A 112 3.65 -8.26 -3.64
C PHE A 112 2.84 -8.69 -4.85
N GLY A 113 3.30 -8.38 -6.05
CA GLY A 113 2.52 -8.67 -7.25
C GLY A 113 2.93 -7.80 -8.40
N GLY A 114 2.03 -7.60 -9.36
CA GLY A 114 2.28 -6.85 -10.58
C GLY A 114 1.47 -7.38 -11.75
N THR A 115 1.98 -7.25 -12.97
CA THR A 115 1.19 -7.43 -14.19
C THR A 115 0.84 -8.90 -14.45
N VAL A 116 -0.44 -9.15 -14.71
CA VAL A 116 -0.98 -10.42 -15.17
C VAL A 116 -1.72 -10.25 -16.49
N LYS A 117 -1.68 -11.28 -17.33
CA LYS A 117 -2.49 -11.37 -18.53
C LYS A 117 -3.94 -11.74 -18.17
N ASP A 118 -4.90 -10.95 -18.65
CA ASP A 118 -6.31 -11.30 -18.69
C ASP A 118 -6.79 -11.41 -20.15
N THR A 119 -6.99 -12.64 -20.61
CA THR A 119 -7.41 -12.90 -21.99
C THR A 119 -8.86 -12.53 -22.30
N ASN A 120 -9.64 -12.03 -21.34
CA ASN A 120 -11.00 -11.59 -21.58
C ASN A 120 -11.02 -10.36 -22.51
N PRO A 121 -11.64 -10.46 -23.71
CA PRO A 121 -11.64 -9.37 -24.69
C PRO A 121 -12.44 -8.13 -24.28
N ASN A 122 -13.16 -8.16 -23.16
CA ASN A 122 -13.85 -6.99 -22.60
C ASN A 122 -12.95 -6.13 -21.72
N LYS A 123 -11.75 -6.60 -21.39
CA LYS A 123 -10.76 -5.85 -20.62
C LYS A 123 -9.93 -4.99 -21.56
N ILE A 124 -9.68 -3.75 -21.17
CA ILE A 124 -8.78 -2.85 -21.89
C ILE A 124 -7.34 -3.30 -21.56
N GLY A 125 -6.45 -3.31 -22.54
CA GLY A 125 -5.07 -3.82 -22.40
C GLY A 125 -4.96 -5.34 -22.42
N GLY A 126 -5.99 -6.09 -22.00
CA GLY A 126 -5.88 -7.54 -21.84
C GLY A 126 -4.97 -7.91 -20.67
N GLU A 127 -4.88 -7.01 -19.70
CA GLU A 127 -4.02 -7.12 -18.53
C GLU A 127 -4.81 -6.81 -17.26
N GLY A 128 -4.28 -7.29 -16.15
CA GLY A 128 -4.68 -6.91 -14.82
C GLY A 128 -3.46 -6.70 -13.93
N PHE A 129 -3.73 -6.17 -12.76
CA PHE A 129 -2.74 -5.90 -11.74
C PHE A 129 -3.05 -6.75 -10.51
N LEU A 130 -2.12 -7.65 -10.19
CA LEU A 130 -2.19 -8.55 -9.05
C LEU A 130 -1.61 -7.86 -7.82
N GLU A 131 -2.33 -7.92 -6.70
CA GLU A 131 -1.85 -7.42 -5.42
C GLU A 131 -2.05 -8.51 -4.35
N LEU A 132 -1.01 -9.26 -3.97
CA LEU A 132 -1.09 -10.07 -2.76
C LEU A 132 -0.96 -9.14 -1.55
N GLN A 133 -2.09 -8.58 -1.12
CA GLN A 133 -2.22 -7.57 -0.08
C GLN A 133 -2.10 -8.15 1.33
N PHE A 134 -1.11 -7.70 2.07
CA PHE A 134 -0.94 -7.94 3.50
C PHE A 134 -1.56 -6.79 4.28
N TYR A 135 -2.47 -7.11 5.19
CA TYR A 135 -3.10 -6.13 6.07
C TYR A 135 -2.34 -6.07 7.40
N PRO A 136 -1.60 -4.99 7.71
CA PRO A 136 -1.00 -4.80 9.03
C PRO A 136 -2.07 -4.66 10.10
N ASP A 137 -1.77 -5.17 11.29
CA ASP A 137 -2.63 -5.10 12.48
C ASP A 137 -4.06 -5.59 12.25
N SER A 138 -4.22 -6.61 11.40
CA SER A 138 -5.51 -6.95 10.82
C SER A 138 -5.70 -8.46 10.68
N PHE A 139 -6.84 -8.93 11.19
CA PHE A 139 -7.33 -10.28 10.95
C PHE A 139 -8.46 -10.25 9.92
N ALA A 140 -8.22 -10.81 8.74
CA ALA A 140 -9.19 -10.89 7.66
C ALA A 140 -10.36 -11.82 8.02
N LYS A 141 -11.58 -11.31 7.85
CA LYS A 141 -12.83 -12.07 7.98
C LYS A 141 -13.39 -12.48 6.64
N LYS A 142 -13.12 -11.69 5.59
CA LYS A 142 -13.62 -11.94 4.24
C LYS A 142 -12.80 -11.17 3.21
N CYS A 143 -12.51 -11.82 2.08
CA CYS A 143 -12.12 -11.20 0.81
C CYS A 143 -13.29 -11.43 -0.16
N SER A 144 -13.95 -10.37 -0.62
CA SER A 144 -15.10 -10.48 -1.52
C SER A 144 -14.67 -10.46 -2.98
N SER A 145 -15.35 -11.23 -3.82
CA SER A 145 -15.02 -11.43 -5.24
C SER A 145 -15.05 -10.17 -6.12
N ASN A 146 -15.46 -9.03 -5.58
CA ASN A 146 -15.39 -7.73 -6.23
C ASN A 146 -14.13 -6.94 -5.85
N GLY A 147 -13.18 -7.55 -5.13
CA GLY A 147 -11.93 -6.92 -4.68
C GLY A 147 -11.98 -6.33 -3.26
N GLY A 148 -13.19 -6.18 -2.69
CA GLY A 148 -13.35 -5.67 -1.32
C GLY A 148 -12.90 -6.67 -0.23
N PHE A 149 -12.80 -6.18 1.01
CA PHE A 149 -12.41 -6.99 2.16
C PHE A 149 -13.07 -6.51 3.47
N SER A 150 -13.02 -7.36 4.49
CA SER A 150 -13.44 -7.05 5.85
C SER A 150 -12.43 -7.62 6.85
N VAL A 151 -11.96 -6.77 7.75
CA VAL A 151 -10.92 -7.07 8.74
C VAL A 151 -11.36 -6.65 10.14
N THR A 152 -10.76 -7.25 11.15
CA THR A 152 -10.83 -6.78 12.54
C THR A 152 -9.45 -6.45 13.05
N GLN A 153 -9.30 -5.33 13.74
CA GLN A 153 -8.02 -4.92 14.29
C GLN A 153 -7.46 -5.96 15.24
N GLN A 154 -6.20 -6.31 15.03
CA GLN A 154 -5.42 -7.17 15.90
C GLN A 154 -3.95 -6.78 15.75
N ALA A 155 -3.44 -6.06 16.76
CA ALA A 155 -2.06 -5.58 16.76
C ALA A 155 -1.03 -6.69 16.49
N ASN A 156 -0.03 -6.38 15.68
CA ASN A 156 1.06 -7.28 15.26
C ASN A 156 0.58 -8.57 14.56
N VAL A 157 -0.60 -8.55 13.94
CA VAL A 157 -1.13 -9.66 13.14
C VAL A 157 -1.29 -9.24 11.70
N TYR A 158 -0.92 -10.16 10.81
CA TYR A 158 -1.03 -10.02 9.37
C TYR A 158 -1.85 -11.16 8.79
N THR A 159 -2.76 -10.80 7.91
CA THR A 159 -3.52 -11.72 7.04
C THR A 159 -3.58 -11.10 5.65
N ALA A 160 -3.93 -11.89 4.63
CA ALA A 160 -3.85 -11.43 3.26
C ALA A 160 -5.07 -11.76 2.39
N CYS A 161 -5.38 -10.86 1.47
CA CYS A 161 -6.23 -11.07 0.30
C CYS A 161 -5.38 -10.88 -0.97
N SER A 162 -5.82 -11.42 -2.09
CA SER A 162 -5.16 -11.27 -3.38
C SER A 162 -6.18 -10.84 -4.44
N PRO A 163 -6.55 -9.54 -4.48
CA PRO A 163 -7.27 -8.99 -5.62
C PRO A 163 -6.41 -8.98 -6.88
N VAL A 164 -7.08 -9.15 -8.02
CA VAL A 164 -6.53 -8.77 -9.33
C VAL A 164 -7.47 -7.75 -9.94
N TRP A 165 -6.99 -6.52 -10.11
CA TRP A 165 -7.72 -5.43 -10.74
C TRP A 165 -7.52 -5.42 -12.24
N THR A 166 -8.54 -5.01 -12.97
CA THR A 166 -8.50 -4.90 -14.42
C THR A 166 -9.26 -3.65 -14.80
N ILE A 167 -9.07 -3.15 -16.02
CA ILE A 167 -9.84 -2.02 -16.54
C ILE A 167 -10.82 -2.47 -17.63
N ALA A 168 -12.02 -1.91 -17.64
CA ALA A 168 -13.05 -2.23 -18.63
C ALA A 168 -13.93 -1.02 -18.95
N GLN A 169 -14.50 -0.98 -20.15
CA GLN A 169 -15.47 0.05 -20.51
C GLN A 169 -16.89 -0.36 -20.13
N GLN A 170 -17.57 0.47 -19.33
CA GLN A 170 -18.97 0.28 -18.95
C GLN A 170 -19.75 1.60 -19.08
N GLY A 171 -20.76 1.63 -19.95
CA GLY A 171 -21.66 2.78 -20.06
C GLY A 171 -20.99 4.09 -20.49
N GLY A 172 -19.88 4.01 -21.22
CA GLY A 172 -19.09 5.18 -21.64
C GLY A 172 -18.04 5.63 -20.61
N GLN A 173 -17.94 4.96 -19.46
CA GLN A 173 -16.90 5.20 -18.46
C GLN A 173 -15.91 4.03 -18.46
N ILE A 174 -14.65 4.32 -18.10
CA ILE A 174 -13.69 3.29 -17.74
C ILE A 174 -13.89 3.00 -16.25
N ILE A 175 -13.97 1.72 -15.91
CA ILE A 175 -14.10 1.23 -14.54
C ILE A 175 -12.98 0.24 -14.23
N GLU A 176 -12.69 0.06 -12.95
CA GLU A 176 -11.67 -0.88 -12.45
C GLU A 176 -12.32 -2.06 -11.71
N PRO A 177 -12.87 -3.07 -12.41
CA PRO A 177 -13.40 -4.25 -11.76
C PRO A 177 -12.30 -5.23 -11.33
N ALA A 178 -12.48 -5.85 -10.17
CA ALA A 178 -11.71 -7.04 -9.82
C ALA A 178 -12.06 -8.22 -10.74
N ALA A 179 -11.06 -8.79 -11.41
CA ALA A 179 -11.15 -10.08 -12.09
C ALA A 179 -11.13 -11.24 -11.07
N PHE A 180 -10.34 -11.09 -10.01
CA PHE A 180 -10.18 -12.09 -8.97
C PHE A 180 -10.07 -11.42 -7.59
N ASN A 181 -10.46 -12.14 -6.54
CA ASN A 181 -10.04 -11.84 -5.17
C ASN A 181 -10.13 -13.11 -4.33
N GLY A 182 -9.03 -13.52 -3.70
CA GLY A 182 -8.96 -14.69 -2.84
C GLY A 182 -8.35 -14.38 -1.49
N MET A 183 -8.78 -15.10 -0.44
CA MET A 183 -8.13 -15.06 0.87
C MET A 183 -6.96 -16.04 0.89
N LEU A 184 -5.79 -15.59 1.36
CA LEU A 184 -4.72 -16.51 1.70
C LEU A 184 -5.13 -17.31 2.95
N THR A 185 -5.24 -18.63 2.82
CA THR A 185 -5.77 -19.50 3.88
C THR A 185 -4.70 -20.39 4.48
N ASP A 186 -4.92 -20.83 5.71
CA ASP A 186 -4.09 -21.84 6.36
C ASP A 186 -4.03 -23.14 5.52
N ALA A 187 -3.14 -24.07 5.88
CA ALA A 187 -3.00 -25.35 5.19
C ALA A 187 -4.27 -26.23 5.19
N SER A 188 -5.29 -25.90 6.01
CA SER A 188 -6.58 -26.58 6.02
C SER A 188 -7.59 -25.97 5.04
N GLY A 189 -7.32 -24.77 4.53
CA GLY A 189 -8.19 -24.01 3.63
C GLY A 189 -9.44 -23.43 4.31
N LYS A 190 -9.49 -23.40 5.65
CA LYS A 190 -10.71 -23.05 6.42
C LYS A 190 -10.67 -21.68 7.08
N GLY A 191 -9.49 -21.21 7.45
CA GLY A 191 -9.27 -19.91 8.06
C GLY A 191 -8.20 -19.11 7.33
N PRO A 192 -8.07 -17.80 7.61
CA PRO A 192 -6.98 -17.01 7.06
C PRO A 192 -5.64 -17.59 7.51
N PHE A 193 -4.63 -17.49 6.65
CA PHE A 193 -3.26 -17.72 7.05
C PHE A 193 -2.81 -16.53 7.90
N VAL A 194 -2.47 -16.80 9.16
CA VAL A 194 -2.14 -15.78 10.16
C VAL A 194 -0.63 -15.74 10.33
N MET A 195 -0.05 -14.57 10.10
CA MET A 195 1.35 -14.25 10.38
C MET A 195 1.40 -13.17 11.45
N HIS A 196 2.57 -12.97 12.05
CA HIS A 196 2.80 -12.02 13.12
C HIS A 196 3.95 -11.08 12.79
N ALA A 197 3.98 -9.96 13.49
CA ALA A 197 5.10 -9.04 13.41
C ALA A 197 6.44 -9.73 13.68
N LEU A 198 7.47 -9.32 12.94
CA LEU A 198 8.82 -9.89 12.95
C LEU A 198 8.93 -11.33 12.45
N ASP A 199 7.84 -11.98 12.05
CA ASP A 199 7.94 -13.23 11.32
C ASP A 199 8.72 -13.00 10.02
N VAL A 200 9.72 -13.83 9.79
CA VAL A 200 10.36 -13.96 8.48
C VAL A 200 9.50 -14.88 7.62
N VAL A 201 9.06 -14.35 6.47
CA VAL A 201 8.18 -15.05 5.54
C VAL A 201 8.79 -15.08 4.14
N ASP A 202 8.59 -16.19 3.45
CA ASP A 202 8.83 -16.36 2.02
C ASP A 202 7.50 -16.15 1.30
N VAL A 203 7.39 -15.09 0.49
CA VAL A 203 6.24 -14.82 -0.38
C VAL A 203 6.57 -15.36 -1.76
N HIS A 204 5.88 -16.42 -2.19
CA HIS A 204 6.15 -17.10 -3.46
C HIS A 204 5.00 -16.87 -4.44
N ILE A 205 5.30 -16.21 -5.56
CA ILE A 205 4.37 -16.02 -6.68
C ILE A 205 4.96 -16.75 -7.89
N TRP A 206 4.21 -17.70 -8.46
CA TRP A 206 4.69 -18.46 -9.61
C TRP A 206 3.59 -18.96 -10.56
N ALA A 207 3.94 -19.13 -11.83
CA ALA A 207 3.14 -19.84 -12.82
C ALA A 207 3.91 -21.10 -13.29
N PRO A 208 3.33 -22.31 -13.19
CA PRO A 208 3.97 -23.54 -13.66
C PRO A 208 4.35 -23.55 -15.15
N SER A 209 3.64 -22.75 -15.97
CA SER A 209 3.93 -22.51 -17.37
C SER A 209 3.40 -21.13 -17.79
N PRO A 210 3.83 -20.56 -18.93
CA PRO A 210 3.31 -19.28 -19.42
C PRO A 210 1.80 -19.24 -19.67
N THR A 211 1.14 -20.40 -19.78
CA THR A 211 -0.32 -20.51 -19.99
C THR A 211 -1.07 -20.96 -18.74
N SER A 212 -0.36 -21.14 -17.62
CA SER A 212 -0.97 -21.49 -16.34
C SER A 212 -1.28 -20.22 -15.56
N ALA A 213 -2.38 -20.24 -14.80
CA ALA A 213 -2.64 -19.20 -13.83
C ALA A 213 -1.47 -19.04 -12.86
N TYR A 214 -1.22 -17.81 -12.43
CA TYR A 214 -0.37 -17.57 -11.27
C TYR A 214 -0.91 -18.29 -10.04
N GLN A 215 0.03 -18.65 -9.18
CA GLN A 215 -0.17 -19.30 -7.90
C GLN A 215 0.59 -18.50 -6.86
N GLU A 216 0.03 -18.46 -5.66
CA GLU A 216 0.59 -17.75 -4.52
C GLU A 216 0.64 -18.67 -3.31
N GLN A 217 1.73 -18.58 -2.58
CA GLN A 217 1.89 -19.25 -1.30
C GLN A 217 2.81 -18.42 -0.42
N VAL A 218 2.48 -18.35 0.86
CA VAL A 218 3.36 -17.75 1.86
C VAL A 218 3.79 -18.85 2.83
N ARG A 219 5.09 -18.94 3.05
CA ARG A 219 5.68 -19.76 4.09
C ARG A 219 6.20 -18.84 5.19
N ASP A 220 5.72 -19.04 6.40
CA ASP A 220 6.29 -18.40 7.57
C ASP A 220 7.43 -19.27 8.10
N GLU A 221 8.66 -18.80 7.90
CA GLU A 221 9.87 -19.48 8.34
C GLU A 221 9.98 -19.56 9.87
N THR A 222 9.39 -18.57 10.56
CA THR A 222 9.51 -18.38 12.00
C THR A 222 8.64 -19.39 12.74
N SER A 223 7.39 -19.53 12.32
CA SER A 223 6.49 -20.56 12.86
C SER A 223 6.65 -21.93 12.19
N GLY A 224 7.28 -21.99 11.01
CA GLY A 224 7.40 -23.20 10.20
C GLY A 224 6.10 -23.61 9.52
N THR A 225 5.12 -22.70 9.42
CA THR A 225 3.83 -22.95 8.79
C THR A 225 3.81 -22.45 7.34
N THR A 226 2.84 -22.93 6.57
CA THR A 226 2.70 -22.56 5.16
C THR A 226 1.23 -22.45 4.82
N SER A 227 0.87 -21.43 4.05
CA SER A 227 -0.48 -21.26 3.55
C SER A 227 -0.85 -22.37 2.57
N SER A 228 -2.15 -22.54 2.33
CA SER A 228 -2.61 -23.21 1.13
C SER A 228 -2.17 -22.43 -0.11
N VAL A 229 -2.05 -23.12 -1.24
CA VAL A 229 -1.79 -22.50 -2.54
C VAL A 229 -3.05 -21.81 -3.01
N LEU A 230 -2.98 -20.51 -3.25
CA LEU A 230 -4.02 -19.75 -3.93
C LEU A 230 -3.74 -19.77 -5.43
N VAL A 231 -4.77 -19.98 -6.26
CA VAL A 231 -4.64 -20.04 -7.72
C VAL A 231 -5.49 -18.92 -8.32
N LEU A 232 -4.86 -18.04 -9.10
CA LEU A 232 -5.48 -16.87 -9.71
C LEU A 232 -6.28 -17.27 -10.95
N ASN A 233 -7.40 -17.92 -10.71
CA ASN A 233 -8.33 -18.32 -11.75
C ASN A 233 -9.64 -17.54 -11.55
N SER A 234 -9.82 -16.49 -12.34
CA SER A 234 -11.06 -15.70 -12.33
C SER A 234 -12.24 -16.60 -12.70
N PRO A 235 -13.31 -16.64 -11.88
CA PRO A 235 -14.52 -17.38 -12.21
C PRO A 235 -15.20 -16.92 -13.51
N LYS A 236 -14.91 -15.70 -13.96
CA LYS A 236 -15.52 -15.08 -15.15
C LYS A 236 -14.55 -15.01 -16.34
N ASP A 237 -13.29 -14.76 -16.06
CA ASP A 237 -12.29 -14.40 -17.07
C ASP A 237 -11.33 -15.57 -17.37
N GLY A 238 -11.29 -16.58 -16.50
CA GLY A 238 -10.41 -17.74 -16.63
C GLY A 238 -9.06 -17.53 -15.95
N PRO A 239 -8.02 -18.29 -16.37
CA PRO A 239 -6.71 -18.22 -15.74
C PRO A 239 -6.04 -16.87 -16.01
N LEU A 240 -5.54 -16.24 -14.94
CA LEU A 240 -4.73 -15.01 -15.02
C LEU A 240 -3.27 -15.42 -15.09
N THR A 241 -2.68 -15.33 -16.28
CA THR A 241 -1.38 -15.94 -16.61
C THR A 241 -0.27 -14.90 -16.59
N PRO A 242 1.02 -15.28 -16.67
CA PRO A 242 2.09 -14.33 -16.92
C PRO A 242 1.86 -13.52 -18.21
N GLU A 243 2.00 -12.20 -18.13
CA GLU A 243 2.12 -11.36 -19.32
C GLU A 243 3.54 -11.39 -19.85
N PHE A 244 4.52 -11.21 -18.94
CA PHE A 244 5.93 -11.11 -19.28
C PHE A 244 6.72 -12.35 -18.84
N ASP A 245 7.85 -12.59 -19.52
CA ASP A 245 8.79 -13.66 -19.17
C ASP A 245 9.84 -13.21 -18.14
N THR A 246 10.28 -11.95 -18.22
CA THR A 246 11.43 -11.43 -17.47
C THR A 246 11.04 -10.25 -16.58
N ASN A 247 11.63 -10.15 -15.38
CA ASN A 247 11.37 -9.04 -14.46
C ASN A 247 12.23 -7.82 -14.79
N GLN A 248 12.00 -7.21 -15.96
CA GLN A 248 12.80 -6.09 -16.48
C GLN A 248 12.02 -4.79 -16.45
N ILE A 249 12.74 -3.69 -16.22
CA ILE A 249 12.19 -2.34 -16.30
C ILE A 249 11.61 -2.11 -17.70
N GLY A 250 10.35 -1.69 -17.75
CA GLY A 250 9.58 -1.47 -18.98
C GLY A 250 8.74 -2.66 -19.43
N ASN A 251 8.82 -3.80 -18.76
CA ASN A 251 7.77 -4.83 -18.83
C ASN A 251 6.63 -4.45 -17.86
N ALA A 252 6.16 -3.20 -17.99
CA ALA A 252 5.25 -2.55 -17.09
C ALA A 252 3.79 -2.91 -17.43
N LEU A 253 2.89 -2.64 -16.49
CA LEU A 253 1.44 -2.68 -16.74
C LEU A 253 1.07 -1.63 -17.80
N ASP A 254 0.37 -2.03 -18.86
CA ASP A 254 0.03 -1.17 -20.00
C ASP A 254 -0.83 0.05 -19.64
N TRP A 255 -1.52 0.00 -18.51
CA TRP A 255 -2.35 1.08 -18.01
C TRP A 255 -1.84 1.68 -16.69
N GLY A 256 -0.66 1.26 -16.23
CA GLY A 256 -0.02 1.79 -15.04
C GLY A 256 0.57 3.18 -15.23
N GLY A 257 0.79 3.90 -14.12
CA GLY A 257 1.41 5.23 -14.10
C GLY A 257 2.95 5.21 -14.12
N VAL A 258 3.55 4.03 -14.15
CA VAL A 258 4.98 3.80 -13.91
C VAL A 258 5.61 2.95 -15.03
N TRP A 259 6.94 3.08 -15.16
CA TRP A 259 7.77 2.32 -16.08
C TRP A 259 8.63 1.32 -15.29
N ASP A 260 7.96 0.36 -14.65
CA ASP A 260 8.45 -0.55 -13.60
C ASP A 260 8.79 -1.96 -14.13
N THR A 261 8.99 -2.92 -13.21
CA THR A 261 9.08 -4.35 -13.51
C THR A 261 7.73 -5.05 -13.29
N PRO A 262 7.44 -6.19 -13.94
CA PRO A 262 6.13 -6.85 -13.85
C PRO A 262 5.85 -7.52 -12.49
N MET A 263 6.83 -7.59 -11.59
CA MET A 263 6.69 -8.13 -10.25
C MET A 263 7.47 -7.25 -9.26
N ALA A 264 6.76 -6.58 -8.38
CA ALA A 264 7.29 -5.62 -7.41
C ALA A 264 6.79 -5.92 -5.98
N PHE A 265 7.48 -5.31 -5.02
CA PHE A 265 6.92 -5.04 -3.70
C PHE A 265 6.41 -3.60 -3.68
N VAL A 266 5.24 -3.36 -3.10
CA VAL A 266 4.63 -2.03 -3.07
C VAL A 266 4.02 -1.73 -1.70
N TRP A 267 4.09 -0.48 -1.29
CA TRP A 267 3.43 0.01 -0.08
C TRP A 267 2.34 1.03 -0.44
N GLU A 268 1.12 0.78 -0.02
CA GLU A 268 0.00 1.69 -0.24
C GLU A 268 0.02 2.85 0.78
N ILE A 269 0.20 4.08 0.30
CA ILE A 269 0.13 5.31 1.10
C ILE A 269 -1.04 6.20 0.64
N GLY A 270 -1.20 7.40 1.23
CA GLY A 270 -2.32 8.28 0.91
C GLY A 270 -3.67 7.91 1.53
N HIS A 271 -3.68 7.05 2.56
CA HIS A 271 -4.87 6.76 3.36
C HIS A 271 -4.57 6.82 4.86
N SER A 272 -5.61 7.07 5.64
CA SER A 272 -5.60 6.80 7.07
C SER A 272 -5.75 5.31 7.37
N ASP A 273 -5.44 4.95 8.62
CA ASP A 273 -5.68 3.62 9.16
C ASP A 273 -7.12 3.15 8.87
N LEU A 274 -7.33 1.84 8.63
CA LEU A 274 -8.63 1.17 8.55
C LEU A 274 -9.44 1.24 9.85
N TYR A 275 -8.84 1.74 10.92
CA TYR A 275 -9.40 1.85 12.26
C TYR A 275 -9.41 3.31 12.74
N GLY A 276 -10.29 3.61 13.70
CA GLY A 276 -10.36 4.95 14.32
C GLY A 276 -11.50 5.81 13.76
N ASP A 277 -11.27 7.12 13.68
CA ASP A 277 -12.27 8.14 13.34
C ASP A 277 -12.35 8.47 11.84
N HIS A 278 -11.32 8.11 11.06
CA HIS A 278 -11.28 8.23 9.59
C HIS A 278 -10.88 6.86 8.98
N PRO A 279 -11.68 5.79 9.14
CA PRO A 279 -11.26 4.45 8.74
C PRO A 279 -11.09 4.32 7.22
N GLY A 280 -9.84 4.16 6.74
CA GLY A 280 -9.50 3.98 5.32
C GLY A 280 -9.85 5.18 4.44
N GLU A 281 -9.92 6.38 5.01
CA GLU A 281 -10.22 7.60 4.26
C GLU A 281 -9.00 8.06 3.46
N PHE A 282 -9.24 8.54 2.24
CA PHE A 282 -8.22 9.21 1.43
C PHE A 282 -7.68 10.42 2.14
N CYS A 283 -6.37 10.59 2.04
CA CYS A 283 -5.70 11.74 2.61
C CYS A 283 -4.51 12.18 1.77
N VAL A 284 -4.23 13.47 1.82
CA VAL A 284 -3.15 14.12 1.07
C VAL A 284 -2.08 14.66 2.03
N PRO A 285 -0.86 14.97 1.54
CA PRO A 285 0.18 15.50 2.40
C PRO A 285 -0.25 16.79 3.11
N GLY A 286 0.09 16.89 4.39
CA GLY A 286 -0.22 17.99 5.30
C GLY A 286 -1.45 17.74 6.19
N GLN A 287 -2.28 16.75 5.86
CA GLN A 287 -3.42 16.38 6.70
C GLN A 287 -2.98 15.52 7.89
N THR A 288 -3.43 15.89 9.09
CA THR A 288 -2.95 15.29 10.34
C THR A 288 -3.47 13.87 10.63
N PHE A 289 -4.44 13.41 9.85
CA PHE A 289 -4.92 12.03 9.91
C PHE A 289 -4.20 11.11 8.90
N CYS A 290 -3.28 11.68 8.10
CA CYS A 290 -2.52 10.95 7.08
C CYS A 290 -1.14 10.52 7.62
N GLY A 291 -1.11 9.46 8.42
CA GLY A 291 0.13 9.02 9.07
C GLY A 291 1.23 8.62 8.07
N SER A 292 0.86 8.21 6.86
CA SER A 292 1.78 7.87 5.77
C SER A 292 2.67 9.04 5.31
N PHE A 293 2.24 10.29 5.51
CA PHE A 293 3.06 11.48 5.25
C PHE A 293 3.71 12.05 6.52
N ASN A 294 3.65 11.36 7.66
CA ASN A 294 4.22 11.81 8.93
C ASN A 294 5.46 11.02 9.35
N ASN A 295 6.56 11.72 9.62
CA ASN A 295 7.83 11.10 10.00
C ASN A 295 7.72 10.27 11.30
N ASP A 296 7.01 10.79 12.30
CA ASP A 296 6.91 10.14 13.61
C ASP A 296 6.14 8.81 13.56
N ASN A 297 5.14 8.69 12.67
CA ASN A 297 4.43 7.43 12.46
C ASN A 297 5.39 6.35 11.95
N TRP A 298 6.13 6.63 10.87
CA TRP A 298 7.13 5.71 10.32
C TRP A 298 8.26 5.37 11.29
N ALA A 299 8.79 6.36 12.00
CA ALA A 299 9.86 6.18 12.98
C ALA A 299 9.38 5.44 14.24
N GLY A 300 8.07 5.36 14.44
CA GLY A 300 7.44 4.81 15.63
C GLY A 300 7.30 3.29 15.64
N PHE A 301 7.61 2.60 14.56
CA PHE A 301 7.51 1.14 14.45
C PHE A 301 8.79 0.53 13.84
N GLN A 302 8.92 -0.79 13.90
CA GLN A 302 10.01 -1.51 13.24
C GLN A 302 9.65 -1.78 11.78
N PRO A 303 10.50 -1.40 10.81
CA PRO A 303 10.15 -1.47 9.41
C PRO A 303 10.06 -2.90 8.90
N ILE A 304 9.40 -3.06 7.76
CA ILE A 304 9.58 -4.25 6.92
C ILE A 304 11.06 -4.36 6.55
N ARG A 305 11.59 -5.58 6.56
CA ARG A 305 12.95 -5.86 6.10
C ARG A 305 12.90 -6.81 4.92
N ILE A 306 13.25 -6.33 3.73
CA ILE A 306 13.28 -7.10 2.49
C ILE A 306 14.73 -7.57 2.29
N PHE A 307 14.95 -8.87 2.44
CA PHE A 307 16.28 -9.46 2.43
C PHE A 307 16.78 -9.69 0.99
N ASP A 308 15.98 -10.38 0.19
CA ASP A 308 16.28 -10.71 -1.20
C ASP A 308 15.01 -11.07 -1.99
N ALA A 309 15.19 -11.14 -3.31
CA ALA A 309 14.29 -11.84 -4.21
C ALA A 309 15.08 -12.99 -4.87
N THR A 310 14.44 -14.16 -4.96
CA THR A 310 15.00 -15.34 -5.64
C THR A 310 14.09 -15.73 -6.79
N PHE A 311 14.64 -15.86 -7.98
CA PHE A 311 13.88 -16.28 -9.17
C PHE A 311 13.86 -17.80 -9.32
N GLY A 312 12.95 -18.31 -10.17
CA GLY A 312 12.75 -19.74 -10.36
C GLY A 312 13.96 -20.56 -10.82
N ASP A 313 14.98 -19.91 -11.38
CA ASP A 313 16.26 -20.54 -11.75
C ASP A 313 17.30 -20.53 -10.60
N GLY A 314 16.94 -19.99 -9.44
CA GLY A 314 17.79 -19.80 -8.27
C GLY A 314 18.69 -18.57 -8.33
N SER A 315 18.57 -17.73 -9.37
CA SER A 315 19.25 -16.44 -9.41
C SER A 315 18.60 -15.42 -8.48
N HIS A 316 19.33 -14.35 -8.17
CA HIS A 316 18.85 -13.21 -7.39
C HIS A 316 18.80 -11.95 -8.25
N GLN A 317 18.13 -10.91 -7.75
CA GLN A 317 18.04 -9.62 -8.42
C GLN A 317 19.42 -9.05 -8.75
N GLN A 318 19.57 -8.52 -9.97
CA GLN A 318 20.81 -7.90 -10.44
C GLN A 318 20.96 -6.50 -9.86
N ASN A 319 19.82 -5.81 -9.71
CA ASN A 319 19.69 -4.50 -9.11
C ASN A 319 18.33 -4.43 -8.39
N TRP A 320 18.21 -3.47 -7.49
CA TRP A 320 16.93 -2.96 -7.01
C TRP A 320 16.64 -1.63 -7.69
N ALA A 321 15.43 -1.47 -8.20
CA ALA A 321 14.90 -0.21 -8.68
C ALA A 321 13.71 0.25 -7.81
N ALA A 322 13.35 1.52 -7.93
CA ALA A 322 12.23 2.09 -7.21
C ALA A 322 11.54 3.18 -8.03
N VAL A 323 10.22 3.14 -8.00
CA VAL A 323 9.33 4.10 -8.65
C VAL A 323 8.16 4.43 -7.73
N SER A 324 7.44 5.49 -8.06
CA SER A 324 6.18 5.86 -7.43
C SER A 324 5.30 6.43 -8.53
N ASP A 325 4.05 6.02 -8.53
CA ASP A 325 3.04 6.45 -9.50
C ASP A 325 2.62 7.91 -9.33
N THR A 326 2.93 8.57 -8.21
CA THR A 326 2.70 10.01 -7.98
C THR A 326 3.95 10.88 -8.05
N GLY A 327 5.12 10.26 -8.23
CA GLY A 327 6.40 10.96 -8.39
C GLY A 327 7.08 11.36 -7.09
N GLY A 328 6.75 10.67 -6.00
CA GLY A 328 7.46 10.77 -4.73
C GLY A 328 7.41 12.17 -4.10
N LYS A 329 8.57 12.80 -3.94
CA LYS A 329 8.65 14.16 -3.38
C LYS A 329 7.80 15.21 -4.12
N ALA A 330 7.46 14.97 -5.40
CA ALA A 330 6.56 15.84 -6.15
C ALA A 330 5.17 15.93 -5.51
N GLU A 331 4.68 14.83 -4.94
CA GLU A 331 3.39 14.72 -4.26
C GLU A 331 3.28 15.69 -3.09
N VAL A 332 4.26 15.62 -2.19
CA VAL A 332 4.33 16.48 -0.99
C VAL A 332 4.48 17.97 -1.33
N LEU A 333 4.88 18.30 -2.55
CA LEU A 333 5.08 19.68 -2.99
C LEU A 333 3.98 20.17 -3.94
N GLY A 334 2.94 19.35 -4.19
CA GLY A 334 1.84 19.68 -5.10
C GLY A 334 2.29 19.88 -6.55
N ASN A 335 3.36 19.20 -6.96
CA ASN A 335 3.85 19.21 -8.34
C ASN A 335 3.44 17.95 -9.13
N SER A 336 2.77 17.01 -8.48
CA SER A 336 2.15 15.81 -9.06
C SER A 336 0.71 16.10 -9.55
N PHE A 337 0.05 15.10 -10.13
CA PHE A 337 -1.34 15.21 -10.60
C PHE A 337 -2.40 15.14 -9.50
N VAL A 338 -2.00 14.82 -8.26
CA VAL A 338 -2.91 14.37 -7.20
C VAL A 338 -3.61 15.51 -6.43
N GLY A 339 -3.37 16.75 -6.86
CA GLY A 339 -4.06 17.94 -6.38
C GLY A 339 -3.24 18.78 -5.39
N PRO A 340 -3.83 19.85 -4.83
CA PRO A 340 -3.11 20.73 -3.92
C PRO A 340 -2.90 20.06 -2.56
N THR A 341 -1.65 20.03 -2.12
CA THR A 341 -1.25 19.65 -0.76
C THR A 341 -1.36 20.83 0.21
N ASP A 342 -1.53 20.56 1.51
CA ASP A 342 -1.43 21.54 2.60
C ASP A 342 0.04 21.86 2.99
N CYS A 343 1.00 21.19 2.36
CA CYS A 343 2.41 21.34 2.64
C CYS A 343 3.01 22.59 1.99
N THR A 344 3.60 23.46 2.81
CA THR A 344 4.37 24.62 2.32
C THR A 344 5.83 24.28 2.01
N ARG A 345 6.34 23.15 2.53
CA ARG A 345 7.68 22.62 2.29
C ARG A 345 7.75 21.13 2.67
N TYR A 346 8.66 20.41 2.01
CA TYR A 346 9.05 19.06 2.42
C TYR A 346 9.75 19.05 3.79
N GLY A 347 9.52 18.02 4.60
CA GLY A 347 10.11 17.83 5.93
C GLY A 347 9.33 18.48 7.07
N GLY A 348 8.17 19.07 6.80
CA GLY A 348 7.23 19.52 7.84
C GLY A 348 6.44 18.36 8.46
N PRO A 349 5.69 18.61 9.55
CA PRO A 349 4.71 17.65 10.07
C PRO A 349 3.74 17.23 8.97
N PHE A 350 3.52 15.92 8.82
CA PHE A 350 2.67 15.37 7.76
C PHE A 350 3.10 15.75 6.33
N CYS A 351 4.35 16.20 6.13
CA CYS A 351 4.88 16.65 4.85
C CYS A 351 6.20 15.95 4.51
N ILE A 352 6.24 14.63 4.64
CA ILE A 352 7.33 13.79 4.10
C ILE A 352 6.77 12.79 3.13
N TYR A 353 7.63 12.28 2.26
CA TYR A 353 7.34 11.14 1.41
C TYR A 353 8.24 10.00 1.87
N PRO A 354 7.74 8.82 2.24
CA PRO A 354 8.57 7.70 2.71
C PRO A 354 9.54 7.20 1.61
N TRP A 355 10.58 6.45 1.97
CA TRP A 355 11.59 5.97 1.02
C TRP A 355 12.20 4.63 1.42
N PHE A 356 12.90 4.01 0.47
CA PHE A 356 13.67 2.79 0.67
C PHE A 356 15.04 3.13 1.26
N SER A 357 15.45 2.38 2.28
CA SER A 357 16.75 2.53 2.94
C SER A 357 17.40 1.19 3.19
N TRP A 358 18.72 1.17 3.32
CA TRP A 358 19.52 -0.04 3.54
C TRP A 358 20.10 -0.05 4.95
N ASP A 359 19.98 -1.17 5.66
CA ASP A 359 20.50 -1.34 7.03
C ASP A 359 21.83 -2.11 7.12
N GLY A 360 22.42 -2.48 5.97
CA GLY A 360 23.61 -3.34 5.91
C GLY A 360 23.30 -4.79 5.51
N ALA A 361 22.04 -5.22 5.65
CA ALA A 361 21.60 -6.59 5.37
C ALA A 361 20.26 -6.70 4.63
N ALA A 362 19.36 -5.71 4.77
CA ALA A 362 18.04 -5.68 4.15
C ALA A 362 17.66 -4.26 3.70
N LEU A 363 16.79 -4.19 2.70
CA LEU A 363 16.06 -2.98 2.35
C LEU A 363 14.90 -2.80 3.33
N ASN A 364 14.63 -1.55 3.69
CA ASN A 364 13.56 -1.14 4.59
C ASN A 364 12.77 -0.05 3.90
N TYR A 365 11.49 0.12 4.25
CA TYR A 365 10.66 1.19 3.70
C TYR A 365 10.08 2.08 4.82
N GLY A 366 10.05 3.39 4.58
CA GLY A 366 9.55 4.39 5.52
C GLY A 366 10.48 5.59 5.64
N VAL A 367 11.26 5.65 6.71
CA VAL A 367 12.20 6.75 6.99
C VAL A 367 13.60 6.21 7.33
N SER A 368 14.50 7.06 7.80
CA SER A 368 15.74 6.58 8.41
C SER A 368 15.45 5.92 9.76
N TYR A 369 15.78 4.64 9.88
CA TYR A 369 15.69 3.86 11.11
C TYR A 369 17.05 3.88 11.86
N PRO A 370 17.10 3.53 13.16
CA PRO A 370 18.34 3.59 13.95
C PRO A 370 19.52 2.80 13.37
N ASN A 371 19.25 1.75 12.60
CA ASN A 371 20.25 0.89 11.93
C ASN A 371 20.47 1.25 10.45
N THR A 372 19.82 2.28 9.91
CA THR A 372 20.02 2.69 8.51
C THR A 372 21.47 3.10 8.28
N VAL A 373 22.13 2.45 7.32
CA VAL A 373 23.50 2.76 6.90
C VAL A 373 23.55 3.53 5.58
N ASP A 374 22.53 3.37 4.73
CA ASP A 374 22.37 4.13 3.49
C ASP A 374 20.89 4.48 3.27
N ASN A 375 20.64 5.73 2.88
CA ASN A 375 19.28 6.22 2.62
C ASN A 375 18.91 6.22 1.14
N LEU A 376 19.79 5.79 0.25
CA LEU A 376 19.52 5.58 -1.19
C LEU A 376 18.93 6.82 -1.89
N GLY A 377 19.31 8.03 -1.46
CA GLY A 377 18.79 9.28 -2.02
C GLY A 377 17.49 9.79 -1.39
N LYS A 378 16.93 9.06 -0.41
CA LYS A 378 15.67 9.38 0.29
C LYS A 378 14.51 9.49 -0.70
N ALA A 379 13.53 10.33 -0.43
CA ALA A 379 12.42 10.62 -1.35
C ALA A 379 12.83 11.15 -2.76
N ASN A 380 14.11 11.45 -3.02
CA ASN A 380 14.56 11.79 -4.38
C ASN A 380 14.93 10.56 -5.22
N GLN A 381 14.81 9.34 -4.67
CA GLN A 381 14.96 8.11 -5.45
C GLN A 381 13.83 7.94 -6.47
N PHE A 382 12.66 8.52 -6.19
CA PHE A 382 11.52 8.51 -7.12
C PHE A 382 11.63 9.65 -8.13
N ALA A 383 11.32 9.36 -9.39
CA ALA A 383 11.28 10.36 -10.43
C ALA A 383 10.15 11.37 -10.15
N GLN A 384 10.47 12.66 -10.08
CA GLN A 384 9.47 13.73 -9.82
C GLN A 384 8.77 14.24 -11.08
N LYS A 385 9.05 13.63 -12.24
CA LYS A 385 8.48 14.00 -13.53
C LYS A 385 8.31 12.75 -14.38
N THR A 386 7.21 12.72 -15.11
CA THR A 386 6.97 11.72 -16.14
C THR A 386 7.87 11.97 -17.35
N LYS A 387 8.70 10.98 -17.69
CA LYS A 387 9.71 11.07 -18.76
C LYS A 387 9.95 9.76 -19.49
N CYS A 388 9.48 8.65 -18.93
CA CYS A 388 9.68 7.35 -19.53
C CYS A 388 8.71 7.12 -20.69
N PRO A 389 9.05 6.20 -21.60
CA PRO A 389 8.20 5.89 -22.75
C PRO A 389 6.79 5.53 -22.36
N GLU A 390 5.90 5.76 -23.33
CA GLU A 390 4.55 5.25 -23.36
C GLU A 390 4.59 3.98 -24.22
N ASP A 391 4.57 2.81 -23.59
CA ASP A 391 4.40 1.54 -24.33
C ASP A 391 3.04 0.88 -24.02
N GLY A 392 2.14 1.63 -23.36
CA GLY A 392 0.85 1.16 -22.86
C GLY A 392 -0.38 1.55 -23.69
N VAL A 393 -1.57 1.22 -23.19
CA VAL A 393 -2.86 1.48 -23.87
C VAL A 393 -3.31 2.94 -23.81
N PHE A 394 -2.74 3.74 -22.92
CA PHE A 394 -3.09 5.14 -22.72
C PHE A 394 -1.94 6.06 -23.08
N ALA A 395 -2.29 7.23 -23.63
CA ALA A 395 -1.31 8.20 -24.07
C ALA A 395 -0.61 8.93 -22.92
N GLY A 396 0.65 9.31 -23.13
CA GLY A 396 1.42 10.18 -22.25
C GLY A 396 2.61 9.49 -21.55
N PRO A 397 3.63 10.29 -21.16
CA PRO A 397 4.78 9.76 -20.46
C PRO A 397 4.43 9.27 -19.04
N THR A 398 5.19 8.29 -18.54
CA THR A 398 5.06 7.72 -17.18
C THR A 398 6.27 8.05 -16.30
N TYR A 399 6.17 7.73 -15.00
CA TYR A 399 7.29 7.88 -14.06
C TYR A 399 8.34 6.80 -14.30
N CYS A 400 9.60 7.25 -14.35
CA CYS A 400 10.72 6.34 -14.57
C CYS A 400 11.15 5.67 -13.29
N ASP A 401 11.34 4.36 -13.41
CA ASP A 401 11.99 3.57 -12.41
C ASP A 401 13.49 3.92 -12.27
N THR A 402 13.98 3.93 -11.03
CA THR A 402 15.34 4.39 -10.71
C THR A 402 16.11 3.30 -9.98
N ILE A 403 17.23 2.87 -10.56
CA ILE A 403 18.14 1.91 -9.91
C ILE A 403 18.72 2.53 -8.63
N ILE A 404 18.47 1.89 -7.49
CA ILE A 404 18.90 2.34 -6.16
C ILE A 404 19.97 1.45 -5.52
N ARG A 405 20.12 0.19 -5.95
CA ARG A 405 21.12 -0.71 -5.36
C ARG A 405 21.57 -1.84 -6.27
#